data_AF-A0A2S0WKF0-F1
#
_entry.id   AF-A0A2S0WKF0-F1
#
_cell.length_a   1.000
_cell.length_b   1.000
_cell.length_c   1.000
_cell.angle_alpha   90.00
_cell.angle_beta   90.00
_cell.angle_gamma   90.00
#
_symmetry.space_group_name_H-M   'P 1'
#
loop_
_entity.id
_entity.type
_entity.pdbx_description
1 polymer ?
#
loop_
_entity_poly.entity_id
_entity_poly.type
_entity_poly.pdbx_seq_one_letter_code
_entity_poly.pdbx_strand_id
1 'polypeptide(L)'
;MKALINILLGLLLVGVVAAIVLFFTTRANEKEEDAAPPRVEKVVHMSTGGVVANIERRLEAKTGFPLTVRCPKKVDQSIGTTFRCSVRREGGEDRIAIAKVRIRGAGGQFGWTSTPVPTPKASEDPAA
;
A
#
# COMPACT_ATOMS: atom_id res chain seq x y z
N MET A 1 14.12 -59.49 -48.95
CA MET A 1 13.76 -58.06 -49.15
C MET A 1 12.59 -57.59 -48.28
N LYS A 2 11.42 -58.27 -48.25
CA LYS A 2 10.27 -57.86 -47.39
C LYS A 2 10.58 -57.74 -45.89
N ALA A 3 11.39 -58.65 -45.33
CA ALA A 3 11.76 -58.62 -43.91
C ALA A 3 12.61 -57.39 -43.54
N LEU A 4 13.55 -56.99 -44.41
CA LEU A 4 14.38 -55.81 -44.20
C LEU A 4 13.56 -54.51 -44.27
N ILE A 5 12.57 -54.44 -45.17
CA ILE A 5 11.67 -53.29 -45.30
C ILE A 5 10.80 -53.13 -44.04
N ASN A 6 10.26 -54.22 -43.50
CA ASN A 6 9.44 -54.17 -42.28
C ASN A 6 10.26 -53.77 -41.04
N ILE A 7 11.52 -54.19 -40.96
CA ILE A 7 12.43 -53.79 -39.87
C ILE A 7 12.79 -52.30 -39.97
N LEU A 8 13.11 -51.82 -41.18
CA LEU A 8 13.39 -50.40 -41.43
C LEU A 8 12.17 -49.53 -41.11
N LEU A 9 10.97 -49.95 -41.51
CA LEU A 9 9.73 -49.22 -41.23
C LEU A 9 9.43 -49.17 -39.72
N GLY A 10 9.70 -50.28 -39.00
CA GLY A 10 9.56 -50.35 -37.55
C GLY A 10 10.52 -49.39 -36.82
N LEU A 11 11.79 -49.34 -37.22
CA LEU A 11 12.78 -48.43 -36.63
C LEU A 11 12.44 -46.96 -36.89
N LEU A 12 11.92 -46.65 -38.08
CA LEU A 12 11.50 -45.28 -38.44
C LEU A 12 10.32 -44.83 -37.59
N LEU A 13 9.32 -45.71 -37.37
CA LEU A 13 8.18 -45.44 -36.51
C LEU A 13 8.59 -45.24 -35.04
N VAL A 14 9.49 -46.07 -34.51
CA VAL A 14 9.98 -45.94 -33.13
C VAL A 14 10.72 -44.61 -32.95
N GLY A 15 11.56 -44.21 -33.93
CA GLY A 15 12.26 -42.92 -33.89
C GLY A 15 11.31 -41.73 -33.89
N VAL A 16 10.26 -41.75 -34.72
CA VAL A 16 9.25 -40.69 -34.78
C VAL A 16 8.46 -40.59 -33.47
N VAL A 17 8.05 -41.72 -32.90
CA VAL A 17 7.34 -41.75 -31.61
C VAL A 17 8.24 -41.21 -30.49
N ALA A 18 9.52 -41.61 -30.44
CA ALA A 18 10.46 -41.10 -29.45
C ALA A 18 10.68 -39.58 -29.57
N ALA A 19 10.79 -39.05 -30.80
CA ALA A 19 10.92 -37.62 -31.03
C ALA A 19 9.67 -36.83 -30.60
N ILE A 20 8.48 -37.37 -30.87
CA ILE A 20 7.21 -36.76 -30.45
C ILE A 20 7.12 -36.75 -28.92
N VAL A 21 7.41 -37.86 -28.25
CA VAL A 21 7.41 -37.94 -26.78
C VAL A 21 8.39 -36.94 -26.18
N LEU A 22 9.64 -36.88 -26.68
CA LEU A 22 10.64 -35.92 -26.22
C LEU A 22 10.17 -34.47 -26.40
N PHE A 23 9.58 -34.14 -27.55
CA PHE A 23 9.05 -32.80 -27.82
C PHE A 23 7.92 -32.42 -26.86
N PHE A 24 7.00 -33.34 -26.54
CA PHE A 24 5.93 -33.09 -25.57
C PHE A 24 6.45 -33.03 -24.12
N THR A 25 7.40 -33.87 -23.73
CA THR A 25 7.96 -33.88 -22.35
C THR A 25 8.84 -32.66 -22.05
N THR A 26 9.52 -32.12 -23.05
CA THR A 26 10.37 -30.91 -22.90
C THR A 26 9.52 -29.64 -22.84
N ARG A 27 8.48 -29.52 -23.67
CA ARG A 27 7.51 -28.40 -23.63
C ARG A 27 6.70 -28.32 -22.33
N ALA A 28 6.52 -29.44 -21.63
CA ALA A 28 5.77 -29.48 -20.37
C ALA A 28 6.58 -29.01 -19.15
N ASN A 29 7.90 -28.84 -19.27
CA ASN A 29 8.80 -28.52 -18.15
C ASN A 29 9.31 -27.06 -18.13
N GLU A 30 8.85 -26.19 -19.04
CA GLU A 30 9.32 -24.78 -19.11
C GLU A 30 8.48 -23.81 -18.27
N LYS A 31 7.68 -24.29 -17.31
CA LYS A 31 6.70 -23.46 -16.61
C LYS A 31 6.88 -23.31 -15.11
N GLU A 32 8.09 -23.39 -14.55
CA GLU A 32 8.24 -23.02 -13.13
C GLU A 32 9.66 -22.64 -12.67
N GLU A 33 10.36 -21.77 -13.39
CA GLU A 33 11.54 -21.07 -12.82
C GLU A 33 11.57 -19.60 -13.24
N ASP A 34 10.53 -18.83 -12.88
CA ASP A 34 10.67 -17.36 -12.80
C ASP A 34 9.64 -16.71 -11.88
N ALA A 35 9.24 -17.39 -10.80
CA ALA A 35 8.56 -16.73 -9.71
C ALA A 35 9.62 -16.03 -8.85
N ALA A 36 10.03 -14.84 -9.28
CA ALA A 36 10.74 -13.91 -8.41
C ALA A 36 10.01 -13.87 -7.05
N PRO A 37 10.72 -14.00 -5.91
CA PRO A 37 10.07 -13.92 -4.61
C PRO A 37 9.23 -12.63 -4.57
N PRO A 38 8.05 -12.63 -3.93
CA PRO A 38 7.24 -11.42 -3.83
C PRO A 38 8.16 -10.32 -3.32
N ARG A 39 8.37 -9.27 -4.15
CA ARG A 39 9.20 -8.14 -3.74
C ARG A 39 8.58 -7.66 -2.44
N VAL A 40 9.31 -7.82 -1.35
CA VAL A 40 8.96 -7.15 -0.10
C VAL A 40 9.03 -5.68 -0.46
N GLU A 41 7.88 -5.08 -0.76
CA GLU A 41 7.72 -3.67 -0.98
C GLU A 41 8.24 -3.03 0.29
N LYS A 42 9.47 -2.52 0.21
CA LYS A 42 10.16 -1.96 1.36
C LYS A 42 9.30 -0.80 1.81
N VAL A 43 8.54 -0.98 2.90
CA VAL A 43 7.65 0.05 3.43
C VAL A 43 8.52 1.23 3.79
N VAL A 44 8.58 2.21 2.89
CA VAL A 44 9.35 3.43 3.11
C VAL A 44 8.51 4.27 4.05
N HIS A 45 8.98 4.42 5.28
CA HIS A 45 8.31 5.28 6.25
C HIS A 45 8.78 6.72 6.07
N MET A 46 7.83 7.65 5.95
CA MET A 46 8.13 9.08 5.93
C MET A 46 7.88 9.73 7.30
N SER A 47 8.60 10.82 7.59
CA SER A 47 8.34 11.66 8.76
C SER A 47 7.17 12.61 8.49
N THR A 48 6.28 12.78 9.47
CA THR A 48 5.13 13.67 9.34
C THR A 48 5.41 15.11 9.77
N GLY A 49 6.65 15.47 10.10
CA GLY A 49 6.99 16.77 10.69
C GLY A 49 6.60 17.96 9.81
N GLY A 50 6.90 17.89 8.50
CA GLY A 50 6.50 18.94 7.56
C GLY A 50 4.98 19.02 7.34
N VAL A 51 4.27 17.90 7.47
CA VAL A 51 2.80 17.85 7.40
C VAL A 51 2.20 18.54 8.61
N VAL A 52 2.72 18.26 9.81
CA VAL A 52 2.29 18.87 11.07
C VAL A 52 2.39 20.40 11.02
N ALA A 53 3.57 20.92 10.69
CA ALA A 53 3.80 22.37 10.65
C ALA A 53 2.93 23.09 9.61
N ASN A 54 2.58 22.44 8.50
CA ASN A 54 1.68 23.00 7.50
C ASN A 54 0.23 23.07 7.99
N ILE A 55 -0.24 22.00 8.66
CA ILE A 55 -1.60 21.93 9.18
C ILE A 55 -1.77 22.93 10.32
N GLU A 56 -0.81 23.03 11.25
CA GLU A 56 -0.80 24.01 12.35
C GLU A 56 -0.94 25.42 11.80
N ARG A 57 -0.01 25.86 10.95
CA ARG A 57 -0.02 27.21 10.37
C ARG A 57 -1.35 27.56 9.67
N ARG A 58 -1.92 26.62 8.93
CA ARG A 58 -3.17 26.85 8.19
C ARG A 58 -4.40 26.87 9.10
N LEU A 59 -4.43 26.06 10.14
CA LEU A 59 -5.54 26.05 11.09
C LEU A 59 -5.46 27.27 12.02
N GLU A 60 -4.28 27.60 12.54
CA GLU A 60 -4.05 28.80 13.37
C GLU A 60 -4.44 30.08 12.65
N ALA A 61 -4.08 30.22 11.36
CA ALA A 61 -4.49 31.36 10.54
C ALA A 61 -6.01 31.47 10.37
N LYS A 62 -6.76 30.37 10.50
CA LYS A 62 -8.23 30.36 10.41
C LYS A 62 -8.90 30.52 11.77
N THR A 63 -8.34 29.94 12.83
CA THR A 63 -8.94 29.90 14.16
C THR A 63 -8.53 31.10 15.02
N GLY A 64 -7.38 31.72 14.74
CA GLY A 64 -6.88 32.88 15.48
C GLY A 64 -6.25 32.55 16.83
N PHE A 65 -5.96 31.29 17.11
CA PHE A 65 -5.30 30.84 18.35
C PHE A 65 -4.34 29.68 18.06
N PRO A 66 -3.27 29.51 18.87
CA PRO A 66 -2.26 28.48 18.64
C PRO A 66 -2.81 27.08 18.84
N LEU A 67 -2.34 26.17 18.00
CA LEU A 67 -2.81 24.79 17.92
C LEU A 67 -1.64 23.82 17.92
N THR A 68 -1.83 22.67 18.55
CA THR A 68 -0.88 21.56 18.48
C THR A 68 -1.49 20.42 17.66
N VAL A 69 -0.82 20.04 16.58
CA VAL A 69 -1.22 18.92 15.73
C VAL A 69 -0.31 17.72 16.00
N ARG A 70 -0.91 16.60 16.42
CA ARG A 70 -0.18 15.33 16.58
C ARG A 70 -0.56 14.36 15.48
N CYS A 71 0.39 14.05 14.62
CA CYS A 71 0.28 13.00 13.62
C CYS A 71 1.04 11.73 14.06
N PRO A 72 0.74 10.55 13.50
CA PRO A 72 1.50 9.33 13.75
C PRO A 72 2.97 9.51 13.34
N LYS A 73 3.90 9.03 14.16
CA LYS A 73 5.35 9.22 13.93
C LYS A 73 5.87 8.51 12.67
N LYS A 74 5.25 7.39 12.29
CA LYS A 74 5.61 6.58 11.13
C LYS A 74 4.35 6.38 10.30
N VAL A 75 4.40 6.80 9.04
CA VAL A 75 3.33 6.61 8.06
C VAL A 75 3.95 6.05 6.80
N ASP A 76 3.24 5.14 6.14
CA ASP A 76 3.62 4.61 4.84
C ASP A 76 3.68 5.73 3.79
N GLN A 77 4.79 5.84 3.06
CA GLN A 77 5.00 6.84 2.03
C GLN A 77 4.20 6.60 0.74
N SER A 78 3.52 5.45 0.64
CA SER A 78 2.74 5.07 -0.54
C SER A 78 1.69 6.12 -0.92
N ILE A 79 1.58 6.38 -2.23
CA ILE A 79 0.60 7.31 -2.77
C ILE A 79 -0.80 6.75 -2.51
N GLY A 80 -1.69 7.59 -2.00
CA GLY A 80 -3.03 7.19 -1.60
C GLY A 80 -3.16 6.81 -0.12
N THR A 81 -2.05 6.60 0.60
CA THR A 81 -2.08 6.37 2.06
C THR A 81 -2.79 7.51 2.76
N THR A 82 -3.68 7.15 3.70
CA THR A 82 -4.39 8.10 4.55
C THR A 82 -4.08 7.89 6.01
N PHE A 83 -3.93 8.97 6.75
CA PHE A 83 -3.71 8.94 8.20
C PHE A 83 -4.42 10.09 8.89
N ARG A 84 -4.65 9.93 10.20
CA ARG A 84 -5.38 10.90 11.03
C ARG A 84 -4.41 11.61 11.96
N CYS A 85 -4.53 12.92 12.05
CA CYS A 85 -3.84 13.74 13.03
C CYS A 85 -4.87 14.33 14.01
N SER A 86 -4.54 14.36 15.29
CA SER A 86 -5.35 15.01 16.31
C SER A 86 -4.93 16.47 16.44
N VAL A 87 -5.90 17.38 16.40
CA VAL A 87 -5.69 18.81 16.63
C VAL A 87 -6.19 19.15 18.02
N ARG A 88 -5.37 19.85 18.79
CA ARG A 88 -5.70 20.38 20.11
C ARG A 88 -5.35 21.87 20.17
N ARG A 89 -6.00 22.60 21.08
CA ARG A 89 -5.53 23.94 21.44
C ARG A 89 -4.27 23.81 22.27
N GLU A 90 -3.31 24.72 22.07
CA GLU A 90 -2.13 24.77 22.92
C GLU A 90 -2.54 24.98 24.40
N GLY A 91 -2.02 24.15 25.30
CA GLY A 91 -2.40 24.15 26.72
C GLY A 91 -3.75 23.49 27.07
N GLY A 92 -4.51 22.99 26.10
CA GLY A 92 -5.78 22.28 26.32
C GLY A 92 -5.67 20.77 26.10
N GLU A 93 -6.38 19.98 26.92
CA GLU A 93 -6.43 18.52 26.75
C GLU A 93 -7.40 18.08 25.64
N ASP A 94 -8.41 18.93 25.37
CA ASP A 94 -9.51 18.61 24.47
C ASP A 94 -9.09 18.56 23.00
N ARG A 95 -9.53 17.49 22.34
CA ARG A 95 -9.44 17.37 20.88
C ARG A 95 -10.52 18.22 20.26
N ILE A 96 -10.12 19.24 19.52
CA ILE A 96 -11.04 20.16 18.86
C ILE A 96 -11.32 19.74 17.40
N ALA A 97 -10.40 19.00 16.78
CA ALA A 97 -10.56 18.54 15.41
C ALA A 97 -9.70 17.30 15.09
N ILE A 98 -10.11 16.56 14.05
CA ILE A 98 -9.32 15.49 13.43
C ILE A 98 -8.99 15.92 12.00
N ALA A 99 -7.70 15.97 11.67
CA ALA A 99 -7.23 16.18 10.30
C ALA A 99 -6.98 14.82 9.62
N LYS A 100 -7.61 14.59 8.46
CA LYS A 100 -7.34 13.42 7.61
C LYS A 100 -6.41 13.83 6.48
N VAL A 101 -5.23 13.25 6.44
CA VAL A 101 -4.19 13.54 5.43
C VAL A 101 -4.14 12.40 4.41
N ARG A 102 -3.93 12.74 3.14
CA ARG A 102 -3.74 11.80 2.02
C ARG A 102 -2.49 12.18 1.23
N ILE A 103 -1.58 11.23 1.06
CA ILE A 103 -0.39 11.41 0.21
C ILE A 103 -0.82 11.37 -1.26
N ARG A 104 -0.44 12.40 -2.02
CA ARG A 104 -0.79 12.60 -3.44
C ARG A 104 0.39 12.42 -4.39
N GLY A 105 1.63 12.42 -3.90
CA GLY A 105 2.81 12.26 -4.75
C GLY A 105 4.04 11.82 -3.98
N ALA A 106 4.99 11.22 -4.69
CA ALA A 106 6.19 10.59 -4.15
C ALA A 106 7.14 11.59 -3.44
N GLY A 107 7.02 12.89 -3.72
CA GLY A 107 7.85 13.97 -3.16
C GLY A 107 7.24 14.65 -1.93
N GLY A 108 6.30 14.02 -1.23
CA GLY A 108 5.67 14.60 -0.05
C GLY A 108 4.56 15.61 -0.36
N GLN A 109 3.97 15.54 -1.56
CA GLN A 109 2.73 16.27 -1.85
C GLN A 109 1.59 15.60 -1.09
N PHE A 110 0.83 16.37 -0.30
CA PHE A 110 -0.32 15.86 0.45
C PHE A 110 -1.53 16.78 0.31
N GLY A 111 -2.72 16.16 0.32
CA GLY A 111 -3.98 16.85 0.56
C GLY A 111 -4.49 16.51 1.94
N TRP A 112 -5.24 17.39 2.58
CA TRP A 112 -5.86 17.10 3.87
C TRP A 112 -7.20 17.81 4.03
N THR A 113 -8.04 17.22 4.88
CA THR A 113 -9.29 17.81 5.35
C THR A 113 -9.30 17.81 6.88
N SER A 114 -10.03 18.74 7.50
CA SER A 114 -10.27 18.72 8.95
C SER A 114 -11.76 18.61 9.22
N THR A 115 -12.09 17.89 10.29
CA THR A 115 -13.44 17.80 10.82
C THR A 115 -13.39 18.17 12.30
N PRO A 116 -14.20 19.14 12.76
CA PRO A 116 -14.28 19.44 14.18
C PRO A 116 -14.79 18.21 14.94
N VAL A 117 -14.19 17.93 16.09
CA VAL A 117 -14.73 16.93 17.01
C VAL A 117 -15.79 17.65 17.83
N PRO A 118 -17.04 17.13 17.90
CA PRO A 118 -18.02 17.71 18.82
C PRO A 118 -17.43 17.60 20.22
N THR A 119 -17.28 18.75 20.88
CA THR A 119 -16.99 18.78 22.32
C THR A 119 -18.02 17.89 22.99
N PRO A 120 -17.65 16.94 23.87
CA PRO A 120 -18.63 16.30 24.72
C PRO A 120 -19.40 17.43 25.37
N LYS A 121 -20.71 17.54 25.07
CA LYS A 121 -21.59 18.41 25.84
C LYS A 121 -21.34 17.96 27.27
N ALA A 122 -20.76 18.82 28.11
CA ALA A 122 -20.77 18.61 29.54
C ALA A 122 -22.22 18.24 29.85
N SER A 123 -22.40 17.06 30.43
CA SER A 123 -23.69 16.55 30.86
C SER A 123 -24.43 17.71 31.52
N GLU A 124 -25.48 18.19 30.84
CA GLU A 124 -26.59 18.83 31.53
C GLU A 124 -27.03 17.77 32.54
N ASP A 125 -26.54 17.87 33.77
CA ASP A 125 -27.21 17.37 34.96
C ASP A 125 -28.54 18.13 35.01
N PRO A 126 -29.69 17.49 34.73
CA PRO A 126 -30.92 18.03 35.25
C PRO A 126 -30.91 17.66 36.74
N ALA A 127 -30.62 18.63 37.58
CA ALA A 127 -31.03 18.57 38.97
C ALA A 127 -32.50 18.14 39.03
N ALA A 128 -32.78 17.02 39.68
CA ALA A 128 -34.10 16.67 40.22
C ALA A 128 -33.92 15.71 41.39
#